data_AF-A0A7C7H0Q3-F1
#
_entry.id   AF-A0A7C7H0Q3-F1
#
_cell.length_a   1.000
_cell.length_b   1.000
_cell.length_c   1.000
_cell.angle_alpha   90.00
_cell.angle_beta   90.00
_cell.angle_gamma   90.00
#
_symmetry.space_group_name_H-M   'P 1'
#
loop_
_entity.id
_entity.type
_entity.pdbx_description
1 polymer ?
#
loop_
_entity_poly.entity_id
_entity_poly.type
_entity_poly.pdbx_seq_one_letter_code
_entity_poly.pdbx_strand_id
1 'polypeptide(L)'
;MEDWASDFDSWAVTDPACFGLFRQTAFAYDKAVDWSERNEEFVKRGGFVLMAGLVVHDKRTPGGNFLKFFPIIDRESDDDRNFVKKAVNWALRSIGKRSIVLNQAAIDTAGDIQKRGTRAARWIAADAIRELIGDKDQARLKKR
;
A
#
# COMPACT_ATOMS: atom_id res chain seq x y z
N MET A 1 -11.78 7.92 -15.05
CA MET A 1 -10.92 7.03 -14.23
C MET A 1 -11.61 5.69 -14.06
N GLU A 2 -12.89 5.67 -13.68
CA GLU A 2 -13.69 4.43 -13.61
C GLU A 2 -13.72 3.67 -14.94
N ASP A 3 -13.99 4.34 -16.07
CA ASP A 3 -13.99 3.69 -17.39
C ASP A 3 -12.64 3.05 -17.77
N TRP A 4 -11.53 3.62 -17.29
CA TRP A 4 -10.21 3.01 -17.49
C TRP A 4 -9.98 1.85 -16.53
N ALA A 5 -10.47 1.98 -15.30
CA ALA A 5 -10.35 0.95 -14.28
C ALA A 5 -11.16 -0.31 -14.64
N SER A 6 -12.30 -0.16 -15.33
CA SER A 6 -13.07 -1.31 -15.83
C SER A 6 -12.32 -2.13 -16.87
N ASP A 7 -11.34 -1.54 -17.56
CA ASP A 7 -10.50 -2.21 -18.55
C ASP A 7 -9.20 -2.77 -17.95
N PHE A 8 -8.99 -2.66 -16.63
CA PHE A 8 -7.80 -3.21 -15.99
C PHE A 8 -7.84 -4.75 -15.96
N ASP A 9 -6.93 -5.36 -16.72
CA ASP A 9 -6.83 -6.82 -16.89
C ASP A 9 -5.48 -7.40 -16.41
N SER A 10 -4.55 -6.53 -16.02
CA SER A 10 -3.19 -6.91 -15.69
C SER A 10 -2.49 -5.89 -14.80
N TRP A 11 -1.54 -6.36 -13.99
CA TRP A 11 -0.70 -5.49 -13.18
C TRP A 11 0.16 -4.54 -14.02
N ALA A 12 0.52 -4.94 -15.24
CA ALA A 12 1.36 -4.16 -16.14
C ALA A 12 0.66 -2.90 -16.68
N VAL A 13 -0.67 -2.94 -16.80
CA VAL A 13 -1.50 -1.76 -17.14
C VAL A 13 -1.87 -0.98 -15.88
N THR A 14 -2.30 -1.71 -14.85
CA THR A 14 -2.78 -1.13 -13.58
C THR A 14 -1.71 -0.30 -12.89
N ASP A 15 -0.49 -0.83 -12.76
CA ASP A 15 0.54 -0.21 -11.91
C ASP A 15 1.04 1.12 -12.48
N PRO A 16 1.42 1.25 -13.77
CA PRO A 16 1.82 2.54 -14.32
C PRO A 16 0.67 3.55 -14.33
N ALA A 17 -0.56 3.11 -14.61
CA ALA A 17 -1.74 3.98 -14.57
C ALA A 17 -1.95 4.56 -13.17
N CYS A 18 -1.92 3.72 -12.13
CA CYS A 18 -2.17 4.13 -10.75
C CYS A 18 -0.97 4.89 -10.14
N PHE A 19 0.23 4.30 -10.22
CA PHE A 19 1.45 4.83 -9.59
C PHE A 19 2.01 6.05 -10.31
N GLY A 20 1.86 6.11 -11.65
CA GLY A 20 2.38 7.18 -12.48
C GLY A 20 1.37 8.29 -12.74
N LEU A 21 0.23 7.94 -13.34
CA LEU A 21 -0.71 8.92 -13.88
C LEU A 21 -1.77 9.36 -12.84
N PHE A 22 -2.58 8.41 -12.36
CA PHE A 22 -3.75 8.70 -11.53
C PHE A 22 -3.41 9.29 -10.18
N ARG A 23 -2.25 8.98 -9.59
CA ARG A 23 -1.79 9.63 -8.35
C ARG A 23 -1.61 11.16 -8.45
N GLN A 24 -1.55 11.71 -9.67
CA GLN A 24 -1.40 13.15 -9.91
C GLN A 24 -2.74 13.88 -9.94
N THR A 25 -3.84 13.14 -9.95
CA THR A 25 -5.19 13.70 -9.99
C THR A 25 -5.67 14.12 -8.60
N ALA A 26 -6.62 15.06 -8.54
CA ALA A 26 -7.25 15.46 -7.29
C ALA A 26 -8.04 14.33 -6.61
N PHE A 27 -8.43 13.30 -7.38
CA PHE A 27 -9.25 12.17 -6.91
C PHE A 27 -8.43 11.02 -6.34
N ALA A 28 -7.10 11.10 -6.38
CA ALA A 28 -6.23 9.95 -6.12
C ALA A 28 -6.41 9.36 -4.71
N TYR A 29 -6.59 10.20 -3.69
CA TYR A 29 -6.81 9.73 -2.32
C TYR A 29 -8.15 9.01 -2.17
N ASP A 30 -9.23 9.63 -2.67
CA ASP A 30 -10.57 9.04 -2.61
C ASP A 30 -10.59 7.72 -3.39
N LYS A 31 -9.99 7.69 -4.59
CA LYS A 31 -9.91 6.48 -5.41
C LYS A 31 -9.04 5.39 -4.80
N ALA A 32 -8.00 5.74 -4.06
CA ALA A 32 -7.21 4.76 -3.32
C ALA A 32 -8.09 4.02 -2.29
N VAL A 33 -8.98 4.74 -1.61
CA VAL A 33 -9.93 4.18 -0.64
C VAL A 33 -11.04 3.41 -1.35
N ASP A 34 -11.75 4.04 -2.28
CA ASP A 34 -12.87 3.43 -3.02
C ASP A 34 -12.46 2.11 -3.67
N TRP A 35 -11.33 2.12 -4.39
CA TRP A 35 -10.90 0.95 -5.14
C TRP A 35 -10.39 -0.16 -4.23
N SER A 36 -9.88 0.15 -3.04
CA SER A 36 -9.44 -0.87 -2.07
C SER A 36 -10.56 -1.82 -1.64
N GLU A 37 -11.83 -1.43 -1.79
CA GLU A 37 -13.01 -2.22 -1.42
C GLU A 37 -13.57 -3.05 -2.58
N ARG A 38 -13.02 -2.88 -3.79
CA ARG A 38 -13.57 -3.48 -5.00
C ARG A 38 -13.32 -4.98 -5.10
N ASN A 39 -14.26 -5.69 -5.71
CA ASN A 39 -14.13 -7.13 -5.92
C ASN A 39 -13.24 -7.45 -7.12
N GLU A 40 -13.17 -6.58 -8.11
CA GLU A 40 -12.36 -6.73 -9.31
C GLU A 40 -10.87 -6.69 -8.94
N GLU A 41 -10.13 -7.75 -9.26
CA GLU A 41 -8.75 -7.95 -8.75
C GLU A 41 -7.82 -6.78 -9.07
N PHE A 42 -7.84 -6.31 -10.31
CA PHE A 42 -6.95 -5.26 -10.77
C PHE A 42 -7.41 -3.86 -10.40
N VAL A 43 -8.71 -3.61 -10.25
CA VAL A 43 -9.22 -2.36 -9.67
C VAL A 43 -8.78 -2.28 -8.21
N LYS A 44 -8.97 -3.37 -7.44
CA LYS A 44 -8.53 -3.44 -6.04
C LYS A 44 -7.04 -3.27 -5.88
N ARG A 45 -6.24 -3.95 -6.72
CA ARG A 45 -4.80 -3.70 -6.80
C ARG A 45 -4.51 -2.22 -7.04
N GLY A 46 -5.20 -1.59 -7.99
CA GLY A 46 -5.07 -0.17 -8.31
C GLY A 46 -5.23 0.73 -7.09
N GLY A 47 -6.18 0.43 -6.19
CA GLY A 47 -6.36 1.15 -4.93
C GLY A 47 -5.09 1.17 -4.06
N PHE A 48 -4.48 0.01 -3.83
CA PHE A 48 -3.23 -0.09 -3.05
C PHE A 48 -2.02 0.51 -3.78
N VAL A 49 -1.97 0.41 -5.10
CA VAL A 49 -0.92 1.04 -5.89
C VAL A 49 -1.03 2.57 -5.83
N LEU A 50 -2.24 3.13 -5.83
CA LEU A 50 -2.46 4.55 -5.58
C LEU A 50 -1.93 4.95 -4.20
N MET A 51 -2.21 4.18 -3.14
CA MET A 51 -1.66 4.46 -1.80
C MET A 51 -0.13 4.51 -1.83
N ALA A 52 0.52 3.52 -2.46
CA ALA A 52 1.97 3.49 -2.60
C ALA A 52 2.51 4.70 -3.38
N GLY A 53 1.89 5.03 -4.52
CA GLY A 53 2.28 6.16 -5.37
C GLY A 53 2.14 7.51 -4.66
N LEU A 54 1.05 7.72 -3.93
CA LEU A 54 0.81 8.91 -3.12
C LEU A 54 1.91 9.07 -2.07
N VAL A 55 2.21 8.03 -1.31
CA VAL A 55 3.23 8.09 -0.24
C VAL A 55 4.63 8.38 -0.78
N VAL A 56 5.00 7.76 -1.91
CA VAL A 56 6.34 7.90 -2.48
C VAL A 56 6.54 9.31 -3.04
N HIS A 57 5.53 9.87 -3.70
CA HIS A 57 5.70 11.09 -4.50
C HIS A 57 5.10 12.35 -3.88
N ASP A 58 4.12 12.23 -3.00
CA ASP A 58 3.55 13.38 -2.31
C ASP A 58 4.53 13.84 -1.22
N LYS A 59 5.30 14.87 -1.54
CA LYS A 59 6.28 15.48 -0.64
C LYS A 59 5.67 16.57 0.25
N ARG A 60 4.44 16.99 -0.03
CA ARG A 60 3.80 18.13 0.63
C ARG A 60 2.86 17.69 1.74
N THR A 61 2.20 16.55 1.57
CA THR A 61 1.26 16.05 2.56
C THR A 61 1.96 15.67 3.87
N PRO A 62 1.45 16.16 5.02
CA PRO A 62 1.95 15.75 6.32
C PRO A 62 1.86 14.24 6.51
N GLY A 63 2.88 13.65 7.13
CA GLY A 63 2.96 12.20 7.34
C GLY A 63 1.73 11.59 8.02
N GLY A 64 1.04 12.36 8.88
CA GLY A 64 -0.17 11.93 9.57
C GLY A 64 -1.32 11.52 8.67
N ASN A 65 -1.40 12.03 7.43
CA ASN A 65 -2.46 11.61 6.50
C ASN A 65 -2.27 10.17 6.00
N PHE A 66 -1.03 9.68 5.93
CA PHE A 66 -0.77 8.30 5.51
C PHE A 66 -1.12 7.26 6.59
N LEU A 67 -1.23 7.67 7.85
CA LEU A 67 -1.72 6.79 8.93
C LEU A 67 -3.12 6.24 8.64
N LYS A 68 -3.93 7.02 7.90
CA LYS A 68 -5.30 6.64 7.53
C LYS A 68 -5.36 5.43 6.58
N PHE A 69 -4.27 5.06 5.94
CA PHE A 69 -4.21 3.88 5.07
C PHE A 69 -3.98 2.57 5.84
N PHE A 70 -3.44 2.60 7.07
CA PHE A 70 -3.17 1.37 7.81
C PHE A 70 -4.42 0.54 8.13
N PRO A 71 -5.55 1.12 8.58
CA PRO A 71 -6.78 0.35 8.79
C PRO A 71 -7.28 -0.34 7.51
N ILE A 72 -7.10 0.29 6.35
CA ILE A 72 -7.52 -0.26 5.05
C ILE A 72 -6.60 -1.43 4.66
N ILE A 73 -5.29 -1.27 4.85
CA ILE A 73 -4.30 -2.32 4.59
C ILE A 73 -4.56 -3.53 5.50
N ASP A 74 -4.80 -3.33 6.80
CA ASP A 74 -5.11 -4.42 7.72
C ASP A 74 -6.41 -5.15 7.32
N ARG A 75 -7.48 -4.40 7.04
CA ARG A 75 -8.78 -4.96 6.60
C ARG A 75 -8.63 -5.92 5.42
N GLU A 76 -7.79 -5.57 4.44
CA GLU A 76 -7.66 -6.28 3.16
C GLU A 76 -6.49 -7.29 3.13
N SER A 77 -5.79 -7.49 4.25
CA SER A 77 -4.61 -8.36 4.32
C SER A 77 -4.90 -9.87 4.28
N ASP A 78 -6.18 -10.27 4.25
CA ASP A 78 -6.58 -11.67 4.08
C ASP A 78 -6.83 -12.09 2.63
N ASP A 79 -6.79 -11.16 1.68
CA ASP A 79 -7.02 -11.44 0.27
C ASP A 79 -5.84 -12.25 -0.32
N ASP A 80 -6.04 -13.54 -0.62
CA ASP A 80 -4.96 -14.43 -1.10
C ASP A 80 -4.70 -14.32 -2.61
N ARG A 81 -5.45 -13.48 -3.33
CA ARG A 81 -5.21 -13.23 -4.75
C ARG A 81 -3.84 -12.58 -4.92
N ASN A 82 -3.02 -13.19 -5.77
CA ASN A 82 -1.59 -12.89 -5.83
C ASN A 82 -1.29 -11.42 -6.16
N PHE A 83 -2.09 -10.81 -7.04
CA PHE A 83 -1.89 -9.42 -7.42
C PHE A 83 -2.39 -8.45 -6.36
N VAL A 84 -3.43 -8.80 -5.59
CA VAL A 84 -3.92 -7.97 -4.48
C VAL A 84 -2.93 -8.01 -3.32
N LYS A 85 -2.58 -9.19 -2.79
CA LYS A 85 -1.69 -9.29 -1.61
C LYS A 85 -0.33 -8.64 -1.82
N LYS A 86 0.22 -8.73 -3.04
CA LYS A 86 1.47 -8.05 -3.41
C LYS A 86 1.33 -6.53 -3.38
N ALA A 87 0.18 -6.01 -3.80
CA ALA A 87 -0.09 -4.57 -3.76
C ALA A 87 -0.33 -4.07 -2.33
N VAL A 88 -1.05 -4.84 -1.50
CA VAL A 88 -1.23 -4.56 -0.06
C VAL A 88 0.13 -4.48 0.65
N ASN A 89 0.98 -5.49 0.48
CA ASN A 89 2.35 -5.48 1.01
C ASN A 89 3.18 -4.29 0.48
N TRP A 90 3.05 -3.96 -0.81
CA TRP A 90 3.78 -2.83 -1.39
C TRP A 90 3.34 -1.49 -0.80
N ALA A 91 2.04 -1.28 -0.59
CA ALA A 91 1.51 -0.09 0.07
C ALA A 91 2.05 0.02 1.50
N LEU A 92 1.94 -1.06 2.28
CA LEU A 92 2.42 -1.13 3.66
C LEU A 92 3.92 -0.76 3.78
N ARG A 93 4.77 -1.37 2.96
CA ARG A 93 6.20 -1.07 2.93
C ARG A 93 6.51 0.35 2.46
N SER A 94 5.78 0.85 1.47
CA SER A 94 5.98 2.22 0.97
C SER A 94 5.69 3.26 2.05
N ILE A 95 4.61 3.07 2.82
CA ILE A 95 4.26 3.92 3.98
C ILE A 95 5.36 3.84 5.03
N GLY A 96 5.75 2.63 5.44
CA GLY A 96 6.78 2.44 6.47
C GLY A 96 8.17 2.98 6.10
N LYS A 97 8.45 3.16 4.81
CA LYS A 97 9.73 3.71 4.31
C LYS A 97 9.79 5.23 4.27
N ARG A 98 8.69 5.91 4.62
CA ARG A 98 8.57 7.36 4.44
C ARG A 98 9.22 8.17 5.56
N SER A 99 9.04 7.76 6.81
CA SER A 99 9.54 8.42 8.02
C SER A 99 9.62 7.43 9.19
N ILE A 100 10.35 7.76 10.25
CA ILE A 100 10.49 6.90 11.45
C ILE A 100 9.13 6.63 12.10
N VAL A 101 8.27 7.65 12.23
CA VAL A 101 6.93 7.49 12.82
C VAL A 101 6.08 6.53 12.00
N LEU A 102 6.08 6.67 10.68
CA LEU A 102 5.35 5.76 9.79
C LEU A 102 5.98 4.36 9.72
N ASN A 103 7.29 4.25 9.91
CA ASN A 103 7.99 2.97 9.99
C ASN A 103 7.48 2.16 11.18
N GLN A 104 7.45 2.78 12.37
CA GLN A 104 6.94 2.12 13.57
C GLN A 104 5.48 1.70 13.38
N ALA A 105 4.62 2.62 12.93
CA ALA A 105 3.21 2.31 12.71
C ALA A 105 3.00 1.19 11.66
N ALA A 106 3.84 1.12 10.62
CA ALA A 106 3.77 0.04 9.63
C ALA A 106 4.22 -1.32 10.21
N ILE A 107 5.23 -1.34 11.08
CA ILE A 107 5.68 -2.54 11.78
C ILE A 107 4.59 -3.04 12.74
N ASP A 108 3.98 -2.13 13.51
CA ASP A 108 2.90 -2.46 14.43
C ASP A 108 1.70 -3.04 13.67
N THR A 109 1.29 -2.37 12.58
CA THR A 109 0.22 -2.85 11.69
C THR A 109 0.55 -4.23 11.10
N ALA A 110 1.79 -4.45 10.66
CA ALA A 110 2.23 -5.75 10.17
C ALA A 110 2.16 -6.84 11.26
N GLY A 111 2.47 -6.49 12.51
CA GLY A 111 2.33 -7.39 13.65
C GLY A 111 0.87 -7.80 13.90
N ASP A 112 -0.07 -6.87 13.76
CA ASP A 112 -1.51 -7.16 13.88
C ASP A 112 -2.02 -8.01 12.71
N ILE A 113 -1.63 -7.68 11.49
CA ILE A 113 -1.91 -8.51 10.30
C ILE A 113 -1.41 -9.94 10.52
N GLN A 114 -0.20 -10.13 11.05
CA GLN A 114 0.37 -11.45 11.28
C GLN A 114 -0.51 -12.34 12.18
N LYS A 115 -1.17 -11.74 13.19
CA LYS A 115 -2.04 -12.46 14.15
C LYS A 115 -3.29 -13.05 13.52
N ARG A 116 -3.72 -12.57 12.34
CA ARG A 116 -4.91 -13.07 11.62
C ARG A 116 -4.77 -14.52 11.16
N GLY A 117 -3.53 -15.00 10.97
CA GLY A 117 -3.27 -16.41 10.72
C GLY A 117 -3.68 -16.92 9.33
N THR A 118 -4.03 -16.06 8.39
CA THR A 118 -4.21 -16.45 6.98
C THR A 118 -2.87 -16.56 6.26
N ARG A 119 -2.84 -17.26 5.12
CA ARG A 119 -1.61 -17.41 4.31
C ARG A 119 -1.13 -16.06 3.78
N ALA A 120 -2.07 -15.25 3.25
CA ALA A 120 -1.79 -13.92 2.74
C ALA A 120 -1.25 -13.01 3.85
N ALA A 121 -1.95 -12.93 4.98
CA ALA A 121 -1.57 -12.07 6.10
C ALA A 121 -0.17 -12.40 6.65
N ARG A 122 0.13 -13.70 6.86
CA ARG A 122 1.48 -14.12 7.29
C ARG A 122 2.56 -13.70 6.31
N TRP A 123 2.31 -13.84 5.00
CA TRP A 123 3.29 -13.46 3.97
C TRP A 123 3.48 -11.94 3.90
N ILE A 124 2.38 -11.17 3.89
CA ILE A 124 2.39 -9.70 3.87
C ILE A 124 3.19 -9.17 5.07
N ALA A 125 2.86 -9.65 6.27
CA ALA A 125 3.47 -9.20 7.51
C ALA A 125 4.95 -9.57 7.60
N ALA A 126 5.30 -10.83 7.36
CA ALA A 126 6.68 -11.30 7.47
C ALA A 126 7.61 -10.55 6.50
N ASP A 127 7.17 -10.34 5.27
CA ASP A 127 7.95 -9.60 4.27
C ASP A 127 8.08 -8.12 4.63
N ALA A 128 6.97 -7.47 5.04
CA ALA A 128 6.97 -6.07 5.43
C ALA A 128 7.89 -5.82 6.64
N ILE A 129 7.76 -6.61 7.71
CA ILE A 129 8.60 -6.49 8.92
C ILE A 129 10.07 -6.65 8.55
N ARG A 130 10.43 -7.73 7.84
CA ARG A 130 11.81 -8.03 7.44
C ARG A 130 12.45 -6.87 6.68
N GLU A 131 11.72 -6.25 5.77
CA GLU A 131 12.24 -5.13 4.98
C GLU A 131 12.30 -3.84 5.80
N LEU A 132 11.28 -3.53 6.59
CA LEU A 132 11.17 -2.28 7.33
C LEU A 132 12.18 -2.17 8.48
N ILE A 133 12.56 -3.29 9.11
CA ILE A 133 13.60 -3.31 10.15
C ILE A 133 15.02 -3.45 9.58
N GLY A 134 15.15 -3.72 8.28
CA GLY A 134 16.44 -3.97 7.65
C GLY A 134 17.37 -2.76 7.71
N ASP A 135 18.66 -3.01 7.95
CA ASP A 135 19.69 -1.98 8.17
C ASP A 135 19.70 -0.91 7.08
N LYS A 136 19.52 -1.30 5.82
CA LYS A 136 19.48 -0.38 4.67
C LYS A 136 18.35 0.66 4.81
N ASP A 137 17.15 0.20 5.14
CA ASP A 137 15.99 1.08 5.28
C ASP A 137 16.08 1.92 6.56
N GLN A 138 16.52 1.32 7.66
CA GLN A 138 16.76 2.02 8.93
C GLN A 138 17.82 3.12 8.80
N ALA A 139 18.95 2.84 8.14
CA ALA A 139 19.99 3.83 7.87
C ALA A 139 19.49 4.97 6.98
N ARG A 140 18.60 4.69 6.02
CA ARG A 140 17.98 5.73 5.19
C ARG A 140 17.02 6.61 5.99
N LEU A 141 16.22 6.02 6.88
CA LEU A 141 15.27 6.75 7.72
C LEU A 141 15.97 7.68 8.72
N LYS A 142 17.10 7.25 9.31
CA LYS A 142 17.91 8.07 10.23
C LYS A 142 18.61 9.26 9.56
N LYS A 143 18.75 9.24 8.22
CA LYS A 143 19.37 10.33 7.43
C LYS A 143 18.37 11.39 6.96
N ARG A 144 17.08 11.15 7.12
CA ARG A 144 16.00 12.08 6.74
C ARG A 144 15.65 12.98 7.89
#